data_AF-A0A920UF06-F1
#
_entry.id   AF-A0A920UF06-F1
#
_cell.length_a   1.000
_cell.length_b   1.000
_cell.length_c   1.000
_cell.angle_alpha   90.00
_cell.angle_beta   90.00
_cell.angle_gamma   90.00
#
_symmetry.space_group_name_H-M   'P 1'
#
loop_
_entity.id
_entity.type
_entity.pdbx_description
1 polymer ?
#
loop_
_entity_poly.entity_id
_entity_poly.type
_entity_poly.pdbx_seq_one_letter_code
_entity_poly.pdbx_strand_id
1 'polypeptide(L)'
;MKSHFKLPNLSGKMDDRGRRCRRCSQKNEAAKQSDKTAYVMWEPQVSQAKKLPGVDVILDSSRIKGLIVDVLVARREYLRDHPDKVRAVVEAYSRAAHHYRSQPDGFIKLVKSDDPNLSDTEAKSLVAGIQWKNTLEN
;
A
#
# COMPACT_ATOMS: atom_id res chain seq x y z
N MET A 1 -14.95 -15.24 13.68
CA MET A 1 -14.28 -15.09 12.37
C MET A 1 -12.77 -15.09 12.63
N LYS A 2 -12.03 -16.12 12.17
CA LYS A 2 -10.57 -16.18 12.35
C LYS A 2 -9.94 -15.15 11.41
N SER A 3 -9.26 -14.14 11.96
CA SER A 3 -8.45 -13.21 11.15
C SER A 3 -7.36 -14.01 10.43
N HIS A 4 -7.26 -13.86 9.11
CA HIS A 4 -6.19 -14.46 8.29
C HIS A 4 -4.79 -13.98 8.74
N PHE A 5 -4.73 -12.86 9.46
CA PHE A 5 -3.51 -12.27 9.98
C PHE A 5 -3.07 -12.83 11.35
N LYS A 6 -3.80 -13.80 11.93
CA LYS A 6 -3.49 -14.46 13.21
C LYS A 6 -3.07 -13.47 14.30
N LEU A 7 -3.97 -12.57 14.70
CA LEU A 7 -3.75 -11.59 15.76
C LEU A 7 -4.49 -12.03 17.05
N PRO A 8 -4.00 -13.04 17.79
CA PRO A 8 -4.73 -13.65 18.91
C PRO A 8 -4.94 -12.69 20.09
N ASN A 9 -4.10 -11.66 20.22
CA ASN A 9 -4.12 -10.71 21.34
C ASN A 9 -4.89 -9.42 21.04
N LEU A 10 -5.43 -9.24 19.83
CA LEU A 10 -6.35 -8.13 19.54
C LEU A 10 -7.76 -8.53 19.98
N SER A 11 -8.25 -7.89 21.05
CA SER A 11 -9.62 -8.11 21.50
C SER A 11 -10.62 -7.60 20.46
N GLY A 12 -11.76 -8.29 20.30
CA GLY A 12 -12.76 -7.97 19.26
C GLY A 12 -13.38 -6.57 19.34
N LYS A 13 -13.08 -5.77 20.38
CA LYS A 13 -13.52 -4.38 20.55
C LYS A 13 -12.55 -3.35 19.95
N MET A 14 -11.34 -3.75 19.54
CA MET A 14 -10.27 -2.85 19.08
C MET A 14 -10.31 -2.57 17.58
N ASP A 15 -11.34 -3.04 16.87
CA ASP A 15 -11.39 -3.11 15.40
C ASP A 15 -12.57 -2.30 14.85
N ASP A 16 -12.38 -1.00 14.54
CA ASP A 16 -13.36 -0.16 13.83
C ASP A 16 -13.29 -0.48 12.32
N ARG A 17 -13.70 -1.71 11.94
CA ARG A 17 -13.65 -2.32 10.59
C ARG A 17 -14.32 -1.54 9.44
N GLY A 18 -14.83 -0.35 9.70
CA GLY A 18 -15.86 0.27 8.85
C GLY A 18 -15.52 1.60 8.19
N ARG A 19 -14.35 2.22 8.39
CA ARG A 19 -14.17 3.62 7.96
C ARG A 19 -12.91 3.88 7.13
N ARG A 20 -13.13 4.44 5.94
CA ARG A 20 -12.15 4.90 4.95
C ARG A 20 -10.95 5.61 5.62
N CYS A 21 -9.74 5.26 5.16
CA CYS A 21 -8.43 5.65 5.72
C CYS A 21 -8.23 7.12 6.06
N ARG A 22 -8.86 8.06 5.34
CA ARG A 22 -8.79 9.49 5.68
C ARG A 22 -9.31 9.82 7.08
N ARG A 23 -10.32 9.08 7.56
CA ARG A 23 -10.85 9.20 8.93
C ARG A 23 -10.00 8.45 9.95
N CYS A 24 -9.16 7.49 9.54
CA CYS A 24 -8.27 6.76 10.45
C CYS A 24 -7.16 7.67 11.00
N SER A 25 -6.56 8.51 10.16
CA SER A 25 -5.54 9.49 10.61
C SER A 25 -6.12 10.47 11.63
N GLN A 26 -7.26 11.11 11.29
CA GLN A 26 -7.94 12.06 12.18
C GLN A 26 -8.39 11.42 13.50
N LYS A 27 -8.86 10.16 13.46
CA LYS A 27 -9.23 9.42 14.67
C LYS A 27 -8.03 9.01 15.50
N ASN A 28 -6.91 8.68 14.86
CA ASN A 28 -5.67 8.31 15.55
C ASN A 28 -5.07 9.53 16.27
N GLU A 29 -5.06 10.69 15.62
CA GLU A 29 -4.65 11.96 16.25
C GLU A 29 -5.56 12.34 17.44
N ALA A 30 -6.85 12.05 17.34
CA ALA A 30 -7.81 12.32 18.41
C ALA A 30 -7.94 11.21 19.47
N ALA A 31 -7.28 10.05 19.28
CA ALA A 31 -7.43 8.90 20.16
C ALA A 31 -6.64 9.08 21.45
N LYS A 32 -7.22 8.66 22.57
CA LYS A 32 -6.47 8.54 23.83
C LYS A 32 -5.81 7.18 23.88
N GLN A 33 -4.63 7.10 24.49
CA GLN A 33 -3.91 5.84 24.68
C GLN A 33 -4.74 4.80 25.48
N SER A 34 -5.69 5.27 26.30
CA SER A 34 -6.66 4.44 27.03
C SER A 34 -7.65 3.69 26.12
N ASP A 35 -7.89 4.18 24.91
CA ASP A 35 -8.95 3.68 24.03
C ASP A 35 -8.61 2.31 23.44
N LYS A 36 -7.31 1.93 23.44
CA LYS A 36 -6.82 0.62 22.99
C LYS A 36 -7.37 0.26 21.59
N THR A 37 -7.36 1.20 20.66
CA THR A 37 -7.91 1.02 19.30
C THR A 37 -6.81 0.72 18.31
N ALA A 38 -7.05 -0.22 17.39
CA ALA A 38 -6.19 -0.47 16.25
C ALA A 38 -6.77 0.18 14.98
N TYR A 39 -5.88 0.66 14.12
CA TYR A 39 -6.24 1.32 12.86
C TYR A 39 -5.51 0.67 11.70
N VAL A 40 -6.22 0.46 10.59
CA VAL A 40 -5.62 0.04 9.32
C VAL A 40 -5.36 1.29 8.48
N MET A 41 -4.11 1.47 8.06
CA MET A 41 -3.63 2.63 7.30
C MET A 41 -2.67 2.19 6.19
N TRP A 42 -2.31 3.13 5.33
CA TRP A 42 -1.31 2.99 4.27
C TRP A 42 -0.38 4.21 4.28
N GLU A 43 0.70 4.17 3.49
CA GLU A 43 1.56 5.34 3.32
C GLU A 43 0.81 6.46 2.56
N PRO A 44 1.05 7.74 2.88
CA PRO A 44 1.99 8.25 3.89
C PRO A 44 1.46 8.29 5.33
N GLN A 45 0.18 7.97 5.56
CA GLN A 45 -0.46 8.12 6.88
C GLN A 45 0.21 7.24 7.96
N VAL A 46 0.73 6.07 7.58
CA VAL A 46 1.53 5.23 8.50
C VAL A 46 2.79 5.95 8.97
N SER A 47 3.53 6.57 8.06
CA SER A 47 4.73 7.36 8.41
C SER A 47 4.41 8.55 9.30
N GLN A 48 3.23 9.16 9.15
CA GLN A 48 2.77 10.26 9.99
C GLN A 48 2.34 9.77 11.37
N ALA A 49 1.55 8.70 11.46
CA ALA A 49 1.05 8.14 12.72
C ALA A 49 2.20 7.64 13.62
N LYS A 50 3.26 7.07 13.05
CA LYS A 50 4.47 6.65 13.80
C LYS A 50 5.19 7.79 14.53
N LYS A 51 4.94 9.05 14.16
CA LYS A 51 5.51 10.23 14.83
C LYS A 51 4.74 10.61 16.09
N LEU A 52 3.52 10.08 16.28
CA LEU A 52 2.67 10.38 17.42
C LEU A 52 3.07 9.53 18.64
N PRO A 53 3.09 10.12 19.85
CA PRO A 53 3.42 9.37 21.06
C PRO A 53 2.37 8.31 21.36
N GLY A 54 2.83 7.10 21.71
CA GLY A 54 1.94 5.98 22.08
C GLY A 54 1.33 5.22 20.89
N VAL A 55 1.81 5.46 19.67
CA VAL A 55 1.42 4.70 18.47
C VAL A 55 2.52 3.70 18.11
N ASP A 56 2.15 2.41 18.10
CA ASP A 56 3.02 1.31 17.71
C ASP A 56 2.46 0.54 16.51
N VAL A 57 3.35 0.05 15.64
CA VAL A 57 2.96 -0.85 14.54
C VAL A 57 2.75 -2.26 15.08
N ILE A 58 1.50 -2.69 15.11
CA ILE A 58 1.13 -4.05 15.53
C ILE A 58 1.42 -5.08 14.44
N LEU A 59 1.17 -4.71 13.18
CA LEU A 59 1.36 -5.55 12.01
C LEU A 59 1.55 -4.68 10.76
N ASP A 60 2.47 -5.10 9.90
CA ASP A 60 2.68 -4.48 8.58
C ASP A 60 2.92 -5.57 7.51
N SER A 61 2.91 -5.14 6.24
CA SER A 61 3.06 -6.02 5.08
C SER A 61 4.44 -6.69 4.99
N SER A 62 5.49 -6.17 5.64
CA SER A 62 6.82 -6.81 5.64
C SER A 62 6.80 -8.17 6.34
N ARG A 63 5.87 -8.34 7.30
CA ARG A 63 5.66 -9.59 8.05
C ARG A 63 4.73 -10.57 7.34
N ILE A 64 4.12 -10.16 6.23
CA ILE A 64 3.09 -10.93 5.51
C ILE A 64 3.37 -10.92 4.01
N LYS A 65 4.49 -11.56 3.63
CA LYS A 65 4.90 -11.64 2.23
C LYS A 65 3.87 -12.41 1.40
N GLY A 66 3.54 -11.88 0.22
CA GLY A 66 2.71 -12.55 -0.78
C GLY A 66 1.19 -12.53 -0.54
N LEU A 67 0.71 -11.93 0.56
CA LEU A 67 -0.74 -11.85 0.82
C LEU A 67 -1.40 -10.63 0.18
N ILE A 68 -0.69 -9.51 0.09
CA ILE A 68 -1.19 -8.27 -0.51
C ILE A 68 -0.50 -8.11 -1.86
N VAL A 69 -1.28 -8.20 -2.94
CA VAL A 69 -0.80 -8.06 -4.32
C VAL A 69 -1.73 -7.13 -5.09
N ASP A 70 -1.14 -6.20 -5.82
CA ASP A 70 -1.87 -5.41 -6.81
C ASP A 70 -1.95 -6.19 -8.12
N VAL A 71 -3.14 -6.27 -8.70
CA VAL A 71 -3.40 -7.05 -9.91
C VAL A 71 -4.07 -6.20 -10.98
N LEU A 72 -3.63 -6.36 -12.22
CA LEU A 72 -4.34 -5.87 -13.38
C LEU A 72 -5.43 -6.87 -13.75
N VAL A 73 -6.70 -6.45 -13.70
CA VAL A 73 -7.85 -7.31 -13.97
C VAL A 73 -8.58 -6.82 -15.22
N ALA A 74 -8.91 -7.75 -16.11
CA ALA A 74 -9.72 -7.49 -17.29
C ALA A 74 -10.84 -8.54 -17.41
N ARG A 75 -11.93 -8.15 -18.07
CA ARG A 75 -13.03 -9.08 -18.39
C ARG A 75 -12.53 -10.16 -19.35
N ARG A 76 -13.00 -11.40 -19.16
CA ARG A 76 -12.57 -12.56 -19.95
C ARG A 76 -12.87 -12.39 -21.43
N GLU A 77 -14.02 -11.81 -21.76
CA GLU A 77 -14.44 -11.56 -23.14
C GLU A 77 -13.48 -10.57 -23.80
N TYR A 78 -13.07 -9.52 -23.08
CA TYR A 78 -12.11 -8.53 -23.58
C TYR A 78 -10.72 -9.15 -23.82
N LEU A 79 -10.28 -10.04 -22.93
CA LEU A 79 -9.02 -10.77 -23.10
C LEU A 79 -9.02 -11.64 -24.37
N ARG A 80 -10.16 -12.28 -24.66
CA ARG A 80 -10.35 -13.13 -25.85
C ARG A 80 -10.46 -12.31 -27.14
N ASP A 81 -11.24 -11.23 -27.11
CA ASP A 81 -11.65 -10.49 -28.30
C ASP A 81 -10.62 -9.41 -28.71
N HIS A 82 -9.74 -8.99 -27.79
CA HIS A 82 -8.72 -7.96 -28.02
C HIS A 82 -7.31 -8.34 -27.49
N PRO A 83 -6.76 -9.49 -27.90
CA PRO A 83 -5.48 -9.99 -27.37
C PRO A 83 -4.30 -9.05 -27.69
N ASP A 84 -4.34 -8.36 -28.83
CA ASP A 84 -3.37 -7.36 -29.26
C ASP A 84 -3.35 -6.15 -28.33
N LYS A 85 -4.52 -5.61 -27.97
CA LYS A 85 -4.63 -4.46 -27.05
C LYS A 85 -4.18 -4.83 -25.65
N VAL A 86 -4.55 -6.02 -25.18
CA VAL A 86 -4.12 -6.52 -23.87
C VAL A 86 -2.60 -6.65 -23.84
N ARG A 87 -2.00 -7.25 -24.86
CA ARG A 87 -0.54 -7.33 -24.99
C ARG A 87 0.09 -5.94 -24.95
N ALA A 88 -0.43 -4.99 -25.70
CA ALA A 88 0.09 -3.63 -25.74
C ALA A 88 0.08 -2.96 -24.34
N VAL A 89 -0.98 -3.14 -23.55
CA VAL A 89 -1.06 -2.62 -22.17
C VAL A 89 -0.03 -3.28 -21.26
N VAL A 90 0.09 -4.60 -21.29
CA VAL A 90 1.05 -5.34 -20.46
C VAL A 90 2.48 -4.93 -20.80
N GLU A 91 2.81 -4.86 -22.09
CA GLU A 91 4.13 -4.43 -22.53
C GLU A 91 4.42 -2.97 -22.15
N ALA A 92 3.45 -2.06 -22.31
CA ALA A 92 3.61 -0.66 -21.94
C ALA A 92 3.88 -0.53 -20.44
N TYR A 93 3.12 -1.28 -19.61
CA TYR A 93 3.34 -1.35 -18.17
C TYR A 93 4.75 -1.85 -17.82
N SER A 94 5.18 -2.98 -18.39
CA SER A 94 6.51 -3.53 -18.13
C SER A 94 7.64 -2.60 -18.59
N ARG A 95 7.50 -1.95 -19.75
CA ARG A 95 8.47 -0.96 -20.25
C ARG A 95 8.54 0.26 -19.35
N ALA A 96 7.40 0.80 -18.92
CA ALA A 96 7.36 1.94 -18.00
C ALA A 96 8.00 1.58 -16.64
N ALA A 97 7.64 0.44 -16.06
CA ALA A 97 8.24 -0.04 -14.82
C ALA A 97 9.77 -0.20 -14.95
N HIS A 98 10.24 -0.77 -16.06
CA HIS A 98 11.68 -0.88 -16.32
C HIS A 98 12.37 0.48 -16.46
N HIS A 99 11.75 1.42 -17.17
CA HIS A 99 12.26 2.78 -17.36
C HIS A 99 12.46 3.53 -16.03
N TYR A 100 11.47 3.50 -15.13
CA TYR A 100 11.61 4.16 -13.83
C TYR A 100 12.54 3.42 -12.88
N ARG A 101 12.62 2.08 -12.99
CA ARG A 101 13.55 1.28 -12.19
C ARG A 101 15.01 1.48 -12.57
N SER A 102 15.29 1.75 -13.85
CA SER A 102 16.67 1.96 -14.35
C SER A 102 17.20 3.37 -14.09
N GLN A 103 16.35 4.30 -13.65
CA GLN A 103 16.73 5.66 -13.32
C GLN A 103 17.04 5.84 -11.82
N PRO A 104 18.05 6.64 -11.46
CA PRO A 104 18.24 7.09 -10.09
C PRO A 104 16.98 7.79 -9.57
N ASP A 105 16.42 7.25 -8.48
CA ASP A 105 15.20 7.71 -7.83
C ASP A 105 13.97 7.77 -8.77
N GLY A 106 13.93 6.99 -9.85
CA GLY A 106 12.90 7.12 -10.88
C GLY A 106 11.47 6.93 -10.34
N PHE A 107 11.23 5.89 -9.53
CA PHE A 107 9.93 5.70 -8.88
C PHE A 107 9.60 6.78 -7.84
N ILE A 108 10.59 7.29 -7.13
CA ILE A 108 10.38 8.38 -6.15
C ILE A 108 9.93 9.63 -6.87
N LYS A 109 10.60 9.98 -7.98
CA LYS A 109 10.22 11.11 -8.85
C LYS A 109 8.82 10.92 -9.44
N LEU A 110 8.49 9.70 -9.89
CA LEU A 110 7.17 9.37 -10.43
C LEU A 110 6.06 9.61 -9.39
N VAL A 111 6.20 9.04 -8.19
CA VAL A 111 5.18 9.19 -7.13
C VAL A 111 5.04 10.65 -6.71
N LYS A 112 6.14 11.40 -6.62
CA LYS A 112 6.10 12.85 -6.33
C LYS A 112 5.45 13.69 -7.44
N SER A 113 5.55 13.24 -8.69
CA SER A 113 4.86 13.92 -9.81
C SER A 113 3.34 13.72 -9.76
N ASP A 114 2.90 12.60 -9.18
CA ASP A 114 1.48 12.27 -8.99
C ASP A 114 0.89 12.97 -7.76
N ASP A 115 1.63 13.00 -6.64
CA ASP A 115 1.29 13.79 -5.44
C ASP A 115 2.42 14.78 -5.08
N PRO A 116 2.33 16.03 -5.55
CA PRO A 116 3.34 17.07 -5.25
C PRO A 116 3.46 17.44 -3.77
N ASN A 117 2.48 17.07 -2.93
CA ASN A 117 2.53 17.39 -1.49
C ASN A 117 3.34 16.36 -0.69
N LEU A 118 3.75 15.25 -1.32
CA LEU A 118 4.50 14.20 -0.66
C LEU A 118 5.94 14.65 -0.39
N SER A 119 6.36 14.62 0.88
CA SER A 119 7.75 14.91 1.23
C SER A 119 8.71 13.85 0.66
N ASP A 120 9.98 14.21 0.51
CA ASP A 120 11.00 13.26 0.02
C ASP A 120 11.10 11.99 0.88
N THR A 121 10.95 12.15 2.20
CA THR A 121 10.99 11.03 3.15
C THR A 121 9.78 10.12 2.99
N GLU A 122 8.59 10.68 2.82
CA GLU A 122 7.36 9.91 2.61
C GLU A 122 7.39 9.19 1.26
N ALA A 123 7.86 9.86 0.20
CA ALA A 123 8.02 9.26 -1.12
C ALA A 123 9.01 8.08 -1.10
N LYS A 124 10.15 8.24 -0.42
CA LYS A 124 11.12 7.17 -0.22
C LYS A 124 10.53 6.00 0.57
N SER A 125 9.81 6.27 1.65
CA SER A 125 9.16 5.24 2.47
C SER A 125 8.13 4.45 1.67
N LEU A 126 7.29 5.14 0.91
CA LEU A 126 6.27 4.54 0.05
C LEU A 126 6.91 3.62 -1.00
N VAL A 127 7.88 4.13 -1.76
CA VAL A 127 8.52 3.34 -2.83
C VAL A 127 9.26 2.13 -2.26
N ALA A 128 9.93 2.26 -1.11
CA ALA A 128 10.62 1.17 -0.45
C ALA A 128 9.68 0.08 0.10
N GLY A 129 8.44 0.44 0.43
CA GLY A 129 7.41 -0.49 0.90
C GLY A 129 6.80 -1.37 -0.20
N ILE A 130 7.04 -1.04 -1.49
CA ILE A 130 6.47 -1.76 -2.63
C ILE A 130 7.51 -2.70 -3.24
N GLN A 131 7.12 -3.96 -3.42
CA GLN A 131 7.90 -4.92 -4.18
C GLN A 131 7.54 -4.84 -5.67
N TRP A 132 8.30 -4.05 -6.41
CA TRP A 132 8.11 -3.85 -7.85
C TRP A 132 8.60 -5.07 -8.65
N LYS A 133 7.70 -6.04 -8.86
CA LYS A 133 8.00 -7.24 -9.64
C LYS A 133 8.33 -6.91 -11.09
N ASN A 134 9.35 -7.57 -11.64
CA ASN A 134 9.65 -7.56 -13.07
C ASN A 134 9.02 -8.79 -13.77
N THR A 135 9.24 -8.90 -15.09
CA THR A 135 8.69 -9.99 -15.92
C THR A 135 9.21 -11.39 -15.56
N LEU A 136 10.33 -11.52 -14.83
CA LEU A 136 10.87 -12.79 -14.37
C LEU A 136 10.33 -13.19 -12.99
N GLU A 137 9.83 -12.23 -12.21
CA GLU A 137 9.33 -12.39 -10.84
C GLU A 137 7.79 -12.52 -10.77
N ASN A 138 7.12 -12.40 -11.92
CA ASN A 138 5.66 -12.44 -12.09
C ASN A 138 5.14 -13.83 -12.44
#